data_AF-A0A6N1YA73-F1
#
_entry.id   AF-A0A6N1YA73-F1
#
_cell.length_a   1.000
_cell.length_b   1.000
_cell.length_c   1.000
_cell.angle_alpha   90.00
_cell.angle_beta   90.00
_cell.angle_gamma   90.00
#
_symmetry.space_group_name_H-M   'P 1'
#
loop_
_entity.id
_entity.type
_entity.pdbx_description
1 polymer ?
#
loop_
_entity_poly.entity_id
_entity_poly.type
_entity_poly.pdbx_seq_one_letter_code
_entity_poly.pdbx_strand_id
1 'polypeptide(L)' 'MAIADIFEALTASDRPYKKSKPLSAALRIMSHMAKDQHIDPELFHLFLSSGCYLEYAQKFLDPEQIDNVDISEFDISHS' A
#
# COMPACT_ATOMS: atom_id res chain seq x y z
N MET A 1 -14.82 -1.55 -3.13
CA MET A 1 -14.03 -1.17 -1.94
C MET A 1 -13.06 -0.10 -2.38
N ALA A 2 -12.90 0.99 -1.63
CA ALA A 2 -11.98 2.04 -2.03
C ALA A 2 -10.53 1.60 -1.80
N ILE A 3 -9.59 2.16 -2.56
CA ILE A 3 -8.16 1.86 -2.42
C ILE A 3 -7.63 2.10 -0.99
N ALA A 4 -8.18 3.10 -0.30
CA ALA A 4 -7.85 3.43 1.08
C ALA A 4 -8.29 2.32 2.07
N ASP A 5 -9.49 1.75 1.90
CA ASP A 5 -9.98 0.66 2.77
C ASP A 5 -9.07 -0.57 2.67
N ILE A 6 -8.61 -0.89 1.46
CA ILE A 6 -7.71 -2.02 1.20
C ILE A 6 -6.36 -1.77 1.87
N PHE A 7 -5.80 -0.57 1.70
CA PHE A 7 -4.54 -0.19 2.30
C PHE A 7 -4.59 -0.21 3.83
N GLU A 8 -5.64 0.36 4.41
CA GLU A 8 -5.88 0.33 5.86
C GLU A 8 -5.98 -1.11 6.35
N ALA A 9 -6.79 -1.97 5.72
CA ALA A 9 -6.92 -3.37 6.13
C ALA A 9 -5.61 -4.18 6.04
N LEU A 10 -4.74 -3.87 5.06
CA LEU A 10 -3.45 -4.54 4.87
C LEU A 10 -2.38 -4.08 5.88
N THR A 11 -2.48 -2.85 6.35
CA THR A 11 -1.51 -2.23 7.28
C THR A 11 -1.97 -2.29 8.74
N ALA A 12 -3.28 -2.43 8.97
CA ALA A 12 -3.89 -2.55 10.28
C ALA A 12 -3.35 -3.76 11.05
N SER A 13 -2.92 -3.49 12.27
CA SER A 13 -2.47 -4.49 13.23
C SER A 13 -3.64 -5.01 14.06
N ASP A 14 -4.68 -5.50 13.40
CA ASP A 14 -5.96 -5.85 14.06
C ASP A 14 -5.87 -7.12 14.93
N ARG A 15 -4.66 -7.69 15.09
CA ARG A 15 -4.44 -8.89 15.90
C ARG A 15 -3.24 -8.73 16.82
N PRO A 16 -3.40 -8.84 18.16
CA PRO A 16 -2.33 -8.67 19.15
C PRO A 16 -1.14 -9.62 19.00
N TYR A 17 -1.23 -10.63 18.13
CA TYR A 17 -0.23 -11.68 17.94
C TYR A 17 0.37 -11.72 16.53
N LYS A 18 -0.10 -10.88 15.61
CA LYS A 18 0.37 -10.90 14.22
C LYS A 18 1.13 -9.60 13.98
N LYS A 19 2.45 -9.71 13.76
CA LYS A 19 3.24 -8.55 13.33
C LYS A 19 2.56 -7.91 12.13
N SER A 20 2.27 -6.62 12.26
CA SER A 20 1.76 -5.79 11.18
C SER A 20 2.67 -5.92 9.96
N LYS A 21 2.11 -5.86 8.75
CA LYS A 21 2.93 -5.92 7.55
C LYS A 21 3.73 -4.61 7.41
N PRO A 22 4.99 -4.68 6.93
CA PRO A 22 5.71 -3.49 6.51
C PRO A 22 4.99 -2.83 5.33
N LEU A 23 5.19 -1.53 5.18
CA LEU A 23 4.58 -0.67 4.18
C LEU A 23 4.85 -1.21 2.77
N SER A 24 6.09 -1.59 2.47
CA SER A 24 6.48 -2.20 1.18
C SER A 24 5.66 -3.46 0.86
N ALA A 25 5.38 -4.31 1.86
CA ALA A 25 4.62 -5.54 1.66
C ALA A 25 3.14 -5.27 1.38
N ALA A 26 2.54 -4.25 2.03
CA ALA A 26 1.17 -3.84 1.73
C ALA A 26 1.04 -3.34 0.29
N LEU A 27 1.94 -2.44 -0.13
CA LEU A 27 1.96 -1.89 -1.49
C LEU A 27 2.22 -2.97 -2.55
N ARG A 28 3.07 -3.95 -2.25
CA ARG A 28 3.31 -5.09 -3.14
C ARG A 28 2.10 -6.01 -3.30
N ILE A 29 1.27 -6.15 -2.26
CA ILE A 29 0.00 -6.88 -2.38
C ILE A 29 -0.96 -6.07 -3.26
N MET A 30 -1.08 -4.76 -3.02
CA MET A 30 -1.93 -3.89 -3.82
C MET A 30 -1.52 -3.83 -5.29
N SER A 31 -0.22 -3.88 -5.60
CA SER A 31 0.27 -3.90 -6.98
C SER A 31 -0.12 -5.20 -7.71
N HIS A 32 -0.12 -6.34 -7.03
CA HIS A 32 -0.68 -7.58 -7.59
C HIS A 32 -2.19 -7.48 -7.79
N MET A 33 -2.93 -6.90 -6.83
CA MET A 33 -4.37 -6.67 -6.97
C MET A 33 -4.70 -5.74 -8.16
N ALA A 34 -3.87 -4.72 -8.41
CA ALA A 34 -4.00 -3.87 -9.59
C ALA A 34 -3.74 -4.65 -10.88
N LYS A 35 -2.68 -5.48 -10.92
CA LYS A 35 -2.39 -6.37 -12.08
C LYS A 35 -3.50 -7.37 -12.37
N ASP A 36 -4.11 -7.91 -11.32
CA ASP A 36 -5.25 -8.84 -11.40
C ASP A 36 -6.59 -8.13 -11.65
N GLN A 37 -6.59 -6.80 -11.87
CA GLN A 37 -7.78 -5.96 -12.10
C GLN A 37 -8.80 -5.96 -10.95
N HIS A 38 -8.37 -6.31 -9.74
CA HIS A 38 -9.17 -6.16 -8.51
C HIS A 38 -9.19 -4.72 -7.98
N ILE A 39 -8.17 -3.93 -8.34
CA ILE A 39 -8.07 -2.49 -8.09
C ILE A 39 -7.79 -1.83 -9.43
N ASP A 40 -8.34 -0.64 -9.65
CA ASP A 40 -8.01 0.17 -10.82
C ASP A 40 -6.51 0.54 -10.82
N PRO A 41 -5.74 0.16 -11.86
CA PRO A 41 -4.32 0.46 -11.98
C PRO A 41 -3.98 1.95 -11.97
N GLU A 42 -4.79 2.80 -12.61
CA GLU A 42 -4.58 4.24 -12.63
C GLU A 42 -4.83 4.84 -11.24
N LEU A 43 -5.84 4.35 -10.53
CA LEU A 43 -6.09 4.77 -9.14
C LEU A 43 -4.95 4.36 -8.21
N PHE A 44 -4.39 3.16 -8.40
CA PHE A 44 -3.21 2.71 -7.65
C PHE A 44 -1.98 3.57 -7.94
N HIS A 45 -1.75 3.90 -9.21
CA HIS A 45 -0.67 4.81 -9.61
C HIS A 45 -0.85 6.22 -9.01
N LEU A 46 -2.07 6.76 -9.02
CA LEU A 46 -2.38 8.05 -8.39
C LEU A 46 -2.13 8.01 -6.88
N PHE A 47 -2.52 6.93 -6.21
CA PHE A 47 -2.29 6.75 -4.77
C PHE A 47 -0.81 6.71 -4.39
N LEU A 48 0.04 6.08 -5.22
CA LEU A 48 1.50 6.09 -5.03
C LEU A 48 2.11 7.46 -5.34
N SER A 49 1.82 8.03 -6.50
CA SER A 49 2.43 9.29 -6.97
C SER A 49 2.04 10.50 -6.12
N SER A 50 0.84 10.49 -5.53
CA SER A 50 0.40 11.52 -4.58
C SER A 50 1.11 11.46 -3.22
N GLY A 51 1.77 10.35 -2.88
CA GLY A 51 2.38 10.14 -1.57
C GLY A 51 1.38 9.91 -0.43
N CYS A 52 0.07 9.76 -0.73
CA CYS A 52 -0.97 9.57 0.28
C CYS A 52 -0.69 8.36 1.20
N TYR A 53 -0.15 7.28 0.64
CA TYR A 53 0.23 6.09 1.40
C TYR A 53 1.26 6.39 2.49
N LEU A 54 2.23 7.27 2.21
CA LEU A 54 3.31 7.62 3.13
C LEU A 54 2.82 8.61 4.18
N GLU A 55 2.01 9.60 3.80
CA GLU A 55 1.39 10.52 4.77
C GLU A 55 0.51 9.78 5.77
N TYR A 56 -0.28 8.80 5.30
CA TYR A 56 -1.06 7.93 6.16
C TYR A 56 -0.14 7.11 7.08
N ALA A 57 0.89 6.46 6.51
CA ALA A 57 1.81 5.63 7.26
C ALA A 57 2.47 6.40 8.40
N GLN A 58 2.95 7.62 8.14
CA GLN A 58 3.57 8.49 9.14
C GLN A 58 2.62 8.94 10.26
N LYS A 59 1.32 9.03 9.97
CA LYS A 59 0.31 9.47 10.95
C LYS A 59 -0.24 8.32 11.81
N PHE A 60 -0.34 7.11 11.23
CA PHE A 60 -1.14 6.03 11.83
C PHE A 60 -0.41 4.71 12.03
N LEU A 61 0.73 4.47 11.37
CA LEU A 61 1.47 3.22 11.51
C LEU A 61 2.65 3.38 12.48
N ASP A 62 3.06 2.25 13.07
CA ASP A 62 4.27 2.22 13.88
C ASP A 62 5.51 2.49 13.01
N PRO A 63 6.53 3.22 13.50
CA PRO A 63 7.75 3.49 12.75
C PRO A 63 8.46 2.23 12.22
N GLU A 64 8.33 1.10 12.93
CA GLU A 64 8.88 -0.19 12.50
C GLU A 64 8.22 -0.76 11.24
N GLN A 65 7.01 -0.31 10.90
CA GLN A 65 6.31 -0.68 9.67
C GLN A 65 6.69 0.17 8.47
N ILE A 66 7.23 1.38 8.69
CA ILE A 66 7.54 2.35 7.64
C ILE A 66 8.94 2.06 7.10
N ASP A 67 9.04 0.99 6.31
CA ASP A 67 10.27 0.65 5.60
C ASP A 67 10.43 1.48 4.31
N ASN A 68 11.63 1.41 3.73
CA ASN A 68 11.92 2.14 2.50
C ASN A 68 11.10 1.56 1.34
N VAL A 69 10.35 2.42 0.65
CA VAL A 69 9.50 2.08 -0.49
C VAL A 69 10.05 2.79 -1.71
N ASP A 70 10.47 2.03 -2.71
CA ASP A 70 10.74 2.55 -4.05
C ASP A 70 9.48 2.38 -4.91
N ILE A 71 8.77 3.49 -5.15
CA ILE A 71 7.54 3.47 -5.94
C ILE A 71 7.78 3.13 -7.42
N SER A 72 9.01 3.27 -7.93
CA SER A 72 9.34 2.93 -9.31
C SER A 72 9.22 1.42 -9.58
N GLU A 73 9.32 0.58 -8.55
CA GLU A 73 9.08 -0.86 -8.65
C GLU A 73 7.62 -1.22 -8.97
N PHE A 74 6.69 -0.29 -8.76
CA PHE A 74 5.26 -0.49 -8.94
C PHE A 74 4.70 0.22 -10.16
N ASP A 75 5.55 0.89 -10.96
CA ASP A 75 5.10 1.56 -12.16
C ASP A 75 4.60 0.54 -13.19
N ILE A 76 3.28 0.53 -13.39
CA ILE A 76 2.56 -0.35 -14.32
C ILE A 76 2.22 0.38 -15.63
N SER A 77 2.77 1.58 -15.86
CA SER A 77 2.45 2.45 -17.01
C SER A 77 2.86 1.93 -18.40
N HIS A 78 3.39 0.70 -18.52
CA HIS A 78 3.93 0.17 -19.79
C HIS A 78 3.65 -1.33 -20.03
N SER A 79 2.45 -1.84 -19.75
CA SER A 79 2.04 -3.20 -20.20
C SER A 79 0.83 -3.17 -21.11
#